data_AF-A0A2N2N491-F1
#
_entry.id   AF-A0A2N2N491-F1
#
_cell.length_a   1.000
_cell.length_b   1.000
_cell.length_c   1.000
_cell.angle_alpha   90.00
_cell.angle_beta   90.00
_cell.angle_gamma   90.00
#
_symmetry.space_group_name_H-M   'P 1'
#
loop_
_entity.id
_entity.type
_entity.pdbx_description
1 polymer ?
#
loop_
_entity_poly.entity_id
_entity_poly.type
_entity_poly.pdbx_seq_one_letter_code
_entity_poly.pdbx_strand_id
1 'polypeptide(L)'
;MSQYEPLIGAVVFLFTSGLVIFFSSKKIRTKFPPVFRKLSAAIKLRRAIGLAVEDGTRIHVSLGNGSLVDPANASALAGLSTLNRIAQLASTSDLPPMCTSGSGDLQILSQDVLRGNASNTHSLGQLDPGLARMTGVTPFTYAIGAVESMQDSGTSANVLIGDFGAEAALLLDGAENQGSYKLAGSNSIIAQSIFFAQADDTLIGEEIYALPAYLGSQAAHQASLRVQDILRFIVILVLLGAVLTRLAGWA
;
A
#
# COMPACT_ATOMS: atom_id res chain seq x y z
N MET A 1 5.51 18.11 28.16
CA MET A 1 4.95 18.56 26.88
C MET A 1 4.88 20.07 26.94
N SER A 2 5.72 20.75 26.17
CA SER A 2 5.73 22.22 26.14
C SER A 2 4.43 22.75 25.51
N GLN A 3 3.95 23.92 25.94
CA GLN A 3 2.70 24.52 25.40
C GLN A 3 2.75 24.78 23.88
N TYR A 4 3.93 24.73 23.26
CA TYR A 4 4.14 25.00 21.84
C TYR A 4 4.05 23.75 20.95
N GLU A 5 4.17 22.55 21.51
CA GLU A 5 4.05 21.28 20.76
C GLU A 5 2.74 21.17 19.92
N PRO A 6 1.54 21.43 20.47
CA PRO A 6 0.31 21.32 19.68
C PRO A 6 0.21 22.40 18.60
N LEU A 7 0.74 23.60 18.84
CA LEU A 7 0.73 24.69 17.87
C LEU A 7 1.63 24.36 16.68
N ILE A 8 2.84 23.86 16.94
CA ILE A 8 3.78 23.43 15.91
C ILE A 8 3.17 22.28 15.08
N GLY A 9 2.57 21.29 15.75
CA GLY A 9 1.88 20.19 15.08
C GLY A 9 0.77 20.67 14.14
N ALA A 10 -0.07 21.60 14.59
CA ALA A 10 -1.14 22.18 13.78
C ALA A 10 -0.62 22.95 12.55
N VAL A 11 0.44 23.75 12.72
CA VAL A 11 1.06 24.50 11.61
C VAL A 11 1.64 23.54 10.57
N VAL A 12 2.36 22.51 10.99
CA VAL A 12 2.91 21.50 10.09
C VAL A 12 1.78 20.80 9.34
N PHE A 13 0.72 20.38 10.05
CA PHE A 13 -0.42 19.70 9.44
C PHE A 13 -1.14 20.57 8.39
N LEU A 14 -1.38 21.85 8.69
CA LEU A 14 -2.03 22.78 7.75
C LEU A 14 -1.13 23.06 6.54
N PHE A 15 0.18 23.21 6.76
CA PHE A 15 1.14 23.43 5.70
C PHE A 15 1.23 22.22 4.75
N THR A 16 1.34 21.00 5.29
CA THR A 16 1.40 19.77 4.47
C THR A 16 0.09 19.53 3.73
N SER A 17 -1.05 19.69 4.39
CA SER A 17 -2.37 19.56 3.76
C SER A 17 -2.58 20.59 2.64
N GLY A 18 -2.17 21.84 2.88
CA GLY A 18 -2.22 22.91 1.87
C GLY A 18 -1.37 22.60 0.65
N LEU A 19 -0.15 22.09 0.83
CA LEU A 19 0.70 21.66 -0.27
C LEU A 19 0.10 20.50 -1.07
N VAL A 20 -0.50 19.51 -0.40
CA VAL A 20 -1.13 18.36 -1.08
C VAL A 20 -2.30 18.85 -1.94
N ILE A 21 -3.16 19.73 -1.43
CA ILE A 21 -4.28 20.31 -2.19
C ILE A 21 -3.77 21.14 -3.37
N PHE A 22 -2.73 21.95 -3.15
CA PHE A 22 -2.10 22.75 -4.19
C PHE A 22 -1.57 21.86 -5.32
N PHE A 23 -0.73 20.85 -5.03
CA PHE A 23 -0.18 19.96 -6.04
C PHE A 23 -1.19 18.99 -6.67
N SER A 24 -2.30 18.69 -5.98
CA SER A 24 -3.40 17.89 -6.52
C SER A 24 -4.22 18.68 -7.57
N SER A 25 -4.19 20.01 -7.51
CA SER A 25 -4.95 20.87 -8.41
C SER A 25 -4.56 20.70 -9.87
N LYS A 26 -5.57 20.53 -10.74
CA LYS A 26 -5.39 20.25 -12.18
C LYS A 26 -4.45 21.24 -12.88
N LYS A 27 -4.53 22.53 -12.54
CA LYS A 27 -3.70 23.61 -13.09
C LYS A 27 -2.19 23.39 -12.86
N ILE A 28 -1.83 22.80 -11.73
CA ILE A 28 -0.43 22.59 -11.34
C ILE A 28 0.09 21.30 -11.95
N ARG A 29 -0.73 20.25 -11.98
CA ARG A 29 -0.39 18.98 -12.60
C ARG A 29 -0.09 19.11 -14.10
N THR A 30 -0.82 19.96 -14.82
CA THR A 30 -0.58 20.21 -16.24
C THR A 30 0.66 21.07 -16.48
N LYS A 31 0.94 22.03 -15.61
CA LYS A 31 2.10 22.94 -15.73
C LYS A 31 3.42 22.26 -15.32
N PHE A 32 3.36 21.39 -14.32
CA PHE A 32 4.51 20.63 -13.80
C PHE A 32 4.09 19.16 -13.67
N PRO A 33 4.24 18.34 -14.73
CA PRO A 33 3.92 16.92 -14.67
C PRO A 33 4.88 16.19 -13.70
N PRO A 34 4.40 15.17 -12.97
CA PRO A 34 5.26 14.48 -12.00
C PRO A 34 6.21 13.58 -12.77
N VAL A 35 7.52 13.74 -12.55
CA VAL A 35 8.53 12.81 -13.07
C VAL A 35 8.82 11.82 -11.95
N PHE A 36 8.37 10.58 -12.14
CA PHE A 36 8.56 9.50 -11.19
C PHE A 36 9.72 8.61 -11.63
N ARG A 37 10.55 8.15 -10.68
CA ARG A 37 11.55 7.09 -10.93
C ARG A 37 10.83 5.84 -11.43
N LYS A 38 11.39 5.09 -12.38
CA LYS A 38 10.79 3.81 -12.77
C LYS A 38 10.82 2.84 -11.57
N LEU A 39 9.64 2.39 -11.13
CA LEU A 39 9.48 1.35 -10.13
C LEU A 39 9.22 0.00 -10.83
N SER A 40 10.25 -0.84 -10.93
CA SER A 40 10.19 -2.13 -11.64
C SER A 40 9.05 -3.02 -11.12
N ALA A 41 8.91 -3.11 -9.79
CA ALA A 41 7.86 -3.88 -9.13
C ALA A 41 6.45 -3.47 -9.60
N ALA A 42 6.18 -2.16 -9.76
CA ALA A 42 4.88 -1.69 -10.24
C ALA A 42 4.61 -2.05 -11.71
N ILE A 43 5.65 -2.09 -12.55
CA ILE A 43 5.53 -2.49 -13.96
C ILE A 43 5.20 -3.99 -14.06
N LYS A 44 5.94 -4.82 -13.32
CA LYS A 44 5.69 -6.26 -13.26
C LYS A 44 4.32 -6.58 -12.64
N LEU A 45 3.91 -5.88 -11.59
CA LEU A 45 2.58 -6.03 -11.01
C LEU A 45 1.48 -5.65 -12.01
N ARG A 46 1.61 -4.54 -12.77
CA ARG A 46 0.64 -4.23 -13.84
C ARG A 46 0.53 -5.34 -14.87
N ARG A 47 1.67 -5.96 -15.23
CA ARG A 47 1.69 -7.11 -16.14
C ARG A 47 1.00 -8.33 -15.51
N ALA A 48 1.29 -8.65 -14.25
CA ALA A 48 0.66 -9.75 -13.52
C ALA A 48 -0.86 -9.55 -13.39
N ILE A 49 -1.32 -8.31 -13.15
CA ILE A 49 -2.76 -7.99 -13.13
C ILE A 49 -3.37 -8.25 -14.51
N GLY A 50 -2.72 -7.80 -15.59
CA GLY A 50 -3.19 -8.04 -16.95
C GLY A 50 -3.29 -9.53 -17.30
N LEU A 51 -2.26 -10.30 -16.96
CA LEU A 51 -2.25 -11.76 -17.14
C LEU A 51 -3.35 -12.42 -16.32
N ALA A 52 -3.57 -11.99 -15.07
CA ALA A 52 -4.64 -12.55 -14.25
C ALA A 52 -6.03 -12.31 -14.86
N VAL A 53 -6.26 -11.12 -15.42
CA VAL A 53 -7.50 -10.78 -16.15
C VAL A 53 -7.64 -11.63 -17.43
N GLU A 54 -6.57 -11.81 -18.20
CA GLU A 54 -6.56 -12.59 -19.44
C GLU A 54 -6.77 -14.09 -19.19
N ASP A 55 -6.15 -14.64 -18.13
CA ASP A 55 -6.22 -16.05 -17.76
C ASP A 55 -7.48 -16.39 -16.94
N GLY A 56 -8.29 -15.40 -16.57
CA GLY A 56 -9.46 -15.59 -15.72
C GLY A 56 -9.10 -16.08 -14.31
N THR A 57 -7.95 -15.66 -13.79
CA THR A 57 -7.44 -16.01 -12.46
C THR A 57 -7.53 -14.83 -11.49
N ARG A 58 -7.39 -15.11 -10.19
CA ARG A 58 -7.60 -14.09 -9.15
C ARG A 58 -6.29 -13.43 -8.71
N ILE A 59 -6.39 -12.19 -8.27
CA ILE A 59 -5.34 -11.49 -7.55
C ILE A 59 -5.74 -11.42 -6.08
N HIS A 60 -4.86 -11.88 -5.21
CA HIS A 60 -5.04 -11.80 -3.76
C HIS A 60 -4.20 -10.66 -3.19
N VAL A 61 -4.83 -9.83 -2.35
CA VAL A 61 -4.18 -8.74 -1.62
C VAL A 61 -4.21 -9.05 -0.13
N SER A 62 -3.04 -9.13 0.49
CA SER A 62 -2.87 -9.35 1.91
C SER A 62 -2.51 -8.02 2.57
N LEU A 63 -3.34 -7.55 3.52
CA LEU A 63 -3.15 -6.27 4.22
C LEU A 63 -2.32 -6.41 5.51
N GLY A 64 -1.94 -7.63 5.87
CA GLY A 64 -1.20 -7.92 7.09
C GLY A 64 -2.08 -7.91 8.34
N ASN A 65 -1.41 -7.84 9.50
CA ASN A 65 -2.02 -7.93 10.83
C ASN A 65 -2.06 -6.57 11.57
N GLY A 66 -1.70 -5.47 10.92
CA GLY A 66 -1.78 -4.14 11.52
C GLY A 66 -3.22 -3.67 11.72
N SER A 67 -3.45 -2.81 12.72
CA SER A 67 -4.71 -2.08 12.88
C SER A 67 -4.59 -0.62 12.43
N LEU A 68 -5.71 0.01 12.10
CA LEU A 68 -5.80 1.46 11.87
C LEU A 68 -5.45 2.28 13.10
N VAL A 69 -5.62 1.69 14.30
CA VAL A 69 -5.33 2.33 15.58
C VAL A 69 -3.84 2.26 15.90
N ASP A 70 -3.09 1.36 15.26
CA ASP A 70 -1.68 1.21 15.51
C ASP A 70 -0.85 2.30 14.81
N PRO A 71 0.32 2.65 15.37
CA PRO A 71 1.27 3.56 14.71
C PRO A 71 1.71 3.08 13.30
N ALA A 72 1.56 1.79 13.02
CA ALA A 72 1.89 1.14 11.75
C ALA A 72 0.80 1.30 10.66
N ASN A 73 -0.31 2.01 10.93
CA ASN A 73 -1.48 2.08 10.05
C ASN A 73 -1.20 2.55 8.59
N ALA A 74 -0.14 3.31 8.37
CA ALA A 74 0.16 3.89 7.07
C ALA A 74 0.41 2.81 6.00
N SER A 75 1.06 1.69 6.36
CA SER A 75 1.32 0.59 5.42
C SER A 75 0.02 -0.12 5.04
N ALA A 76 -0.87 -0.34 6.02
CA ALA A 76 -2.19 -0.92 5.78
C ALA A 76 -3.08 -0.02 4.89
N LEU A 77 -3.05 1.30 5.09
CA LEU A 77 -3.75 2.27 4.22
C LEU A 77 -3.18 2.29 2.79
N ALA A 78 -1.86 2.13 2.64
CA ALA A 78 -1.23 1.95 1.33
C ALA A 78 -1.68 0.63 0.67
N GLY A 79 -1.83 -0.44 1.46
CA GLY A 79 -2.42 -1.72 1.04
C GLY A 79 -3.85 -1.55 0.53
N LEU A 80 -4.72 -0.86 1.28
CA LEU A 80 -6.10 -0.56 0.87
C LEU A 80 -6.16 0.29 -0.41
N SER A 81 -5.30 1.30 -0.52
CA SER A 81 -5.16 2.10 -1.74
C SER A 81 -4.71 1.25 -2.94
N THR A 82 -3.83 0.29 -2.69
CA THR A 82 -3.37 -0.68 -3.71
C THR A 82 -4.50 -1.63 -4.11
N LEU A 83 -5.25 -2.18 -3.16
CA LEU A 83 -6.43 -3.01 -3.42
C LEU A 83 -7.44 -2.27 -4.29
N ASN A 84 -7.78 -1.03 -3.95
CA ASN A 84 -8.66 -0.19 -4.75
C ASN A 84 -8.18 -0.08 -6.19
N ARG A 85 -6.87 0.11 -6.37
CA ARG A 85 -6.30 0.24 -7.71
C ARG A 85 -6.26 -1.08 -8.48
N ILE A 86 -5.98 -2.19 -7.81
CA ILE A 86 -6.05 -3.53 -8.38
C ILE A 86 -7.49 -3.82 -8.82
N ALA A 87 -8.48 -3.54 -7.99
CA ALA A 87 -9.90 -3.73 -8.33
C ALA A 87 -10.34 -2.91 -9.55
N GLN A 88 -9.84 -1.69 -9.71
CA GLN A 88 -10.08 -0.89 -10.92
C GLN A 88 -9.41 -1.48 -12.16
N LEU A 89 -8.18 -1.99 -12.04
CA LEU A 89 -7.44 -2.56 -13.16
C LEU A 89 -7.98 -3.94 -13.56
N ALA A 90 -8.52 -4.69 -12.61
CA ALA A 90 -9.14 -5.99 -12.81
C ALA A 90 -10.67 -5.90 -12.99
N SER A 91 -11.22 -4.72 -13.28
CA SER A 91 -12.67 -4.52 -13.37
C SER A 91 -13.34 -5.31 -14.49
N THR A 92 -12.58 -5.71 -15.51
CA THR A 92 -13.03 -6.54 -16.63
C THR A 92 -12.73 -8.02 -16.44
N SER A 93 -12.18 -8.41 -15.28
CA SER A 93 -11.94 -9.81 -14.92
C SER A 93 -13.25 -10.51 -14.56
N ASP A 94 -13.37 -11.78 -14.93
CA ASP A 94 -14.44 -12.65 -14.42
C ASP A 94 -14.26 -12.97 -12.93
N LEU A 95 -13.01 -12.95 -12.44
CA LEU A 95 -12.68 -13.13 -11.03
C LEU A 95 -12.21 -11.81 -10.41
N PRO A 96 -13.04 -11.15 -9.58
CA PRO A 96 -12.63 -9.94 -8.87
C PRO A 96 -11.51 -10.26 -7.87
N PRO A 97 -10.65 -9.28 -7.54
CA PRO A 97 -9.61 -9.49 -6.55
C PRO A 97 -10.21 -9.77 -5.18
N MET A 98 -9.47 -10.55 -4.39
CA MET A 98 -9.82 -10.83 -3.00
C MET A 98 -8.80 -10.23 -2.05
N CYS A 99 -9.21 -10.06 -0.80
CA CYS A 99 -8.45 -9.41 0.24
C CYS A 99 -8.51 -10.21 1.54
N THR A 100 -7.36 -10.38 2.19
CA THR A 100 -7.27 -10.93 3.55
C THR A 100 -6.62 -9.93 4.50
N SER A 101 -7.11 -9.90 5.74
CA SER A 101 -6.62 -9.02 6.81
C SER A 101 -6.57 -9.75 8.15
N GLY A 102 -5.67 -9.32 9.04
CA GLY A 102 -5.57 -9.83 10.42
C GLY A 102 -6.43 -9.05 11.42
N SER A 103 -7.18 -8.05 10.95
CA SER A 103 -7.94 -7.14 11.80
C SER A 103 -9.31 -6.80 11.20
N GLY A 104 -10.31 -6.62 12.08
CA GLY A 104 -11.70 -6.40 11.66
C GLY A 104 -11.95 -5.03 11.04
N ASP A 105 -11.18 -4.02 11.44
CA ASP A 105 -11.21 -2.68 10.85
C ASP A 105 -10.76 -2.68 9.38
N LEU A 106 -9.66 -3.39 9.06
CA LEU A 106 -9.19 -3.55 7.69
C LEU A 106 -10.12 -4.44 6.87
N GLN A 107 -10.77 -5.43 7.47
CA GLN A 107 -11.81 -6.20 6.80
C GLN A 107 -12.97 -5.30 6.35
N ILE A 108 -13.49 -4.45 7.23
CA ILE A 108 -14.61 -3.55 6.89
C ILE A 108 -14.18 -2.58 5.78
N LEU A 109 -13.00 -1.98 5.91
CA LEU A 109 -12.50 -1.05 4.88
C LEU A 109 -12.24 -1.73 3.53
N SER A 110 -11.70 -2.94 3.52
CA SER A 110 -11.49 -3.69 2.29
C SER A 110 -12.81 -4.09 1.62
N GLN A 111 -13.84 -4.44 2.40
CA GLN A 111 -15.20 -4.64 1.88
C GLN A 111 -15.76 -3.37 1.25
N ASP A 112 -15.60 -2.22 1.88
CA ASP A 112 -16.05 -0.93 1.33
C ASP A 112 -15.30 -0.56 0.06
N VAL A 113 -13.98 -0.81 0.00
CA VAL A 113 -13.19 -0.62 -1.23
C VAL A 113 -13.71 -1.51 -2.36
N LEU A 114 -13.95 -2.80 -2.12
CA LEU A 114 -14.45 -3.72 -3.15
C LEU A 114 -15.88 -3.37 -3.58
N ARG A 115 -16.77 -3.04 -2.63
CA ARG A 115 -18.15 -2.59 -2.91
C ARG A 115 -18.17 -1.30 -3.71
N GLY A 116 -17.33 -0.33 -3.35
CA GLY A 116 -17.22 0.94 -4.07
C GLY A 116 -16.82 0.74 -5.53
N ASN A 117 -15.88 -0.17 -5.80
CA ASN A 117 -15.50 -0.51 -7.17
C ASN A 117 -16.60 -1.26 -7.92
N ALA A 118 -17.20 -2.28 -7.29
CA ALA A 118 -18.30 -3.04 -7.89
C ALA A 118 -19.51 -2.14 -8.22
N SER A 119 -19.74 -1.09 -7.43
CA SER A 119 -20.78 -0.08 -7.68
C SER A 119 -20.50 0.69 -8.96
N ASN A 120 -19.27 1.18 -9.11
CA ASN A 120 -18.85 1.94 -10.29
C ASN A 120 -18.90 1.09 -11.58
N THR A 121 -18.75 -0.23 -11.46
CA THR A 121 -18.78 -1.18 -12.59
C THR A 121 -20.14 -1.86 -12.77
N HIS A 122 -21.17 -1.46 -12.01
CA HIS A 122 -22.52 -2.05 -12.05
C HIS A 122 -22.56 -3.56 -11.77
N SER A 123 -21.57 -4.09 -11.04
CA SER A 123 -21.44 -5.52 -10.68
C SER A 123 -21.73 -5.81 -9.21
N LEU A 124 -22.28 -4.84 -8.46
CA LEU A 124 -22.64 -4.98 -7.04
C LEU A 124 -23.43 -6.24 -6.71
N GLY A 125 -24.40 -6.61 -7.55
CA GLY A 125 -25.25 -7.79 -7.30
C GLY A 125 -24.52 -9.13 -7.40
N GLN A 126 -23.31 -9.15 -7.96
CA GLN A 126 -22.48 -10.33 -8.13
C GLN A 126 -21.28 -10.34 -7.17
N LEU A 127 -21.10 -9.29 -6.37
CA LEU A 127 -19.98 -9.19 -5.44
C LEU A 127 -20.21 -10.11 -4.24
N ASP A 128 -19.39 -11.15 -4.12
CA ASP A 128 -19.35 -12.00 -2.94
C ASP A 128 -18.79 -11.22 -1.73
N PRO A 129 -19.55 -11.06 -0.63
CA PRO A 129 -19.07 -10.44 0.59
C PRO A 129 -17.83 -11.12 1.19
N GLY A 130 -17.64 -12.42 0.89
CA GLY A 130 -16.49 -13.21 1.31
C GLY A 130 -15.18 -12.86 0.61
N LEU A 131 -15.19 -11.98 -0.41
CA LEU A 131 -13.96 -11.56 -1.09
C LEU A 131 -13.03 -10.75 -0.20
N ALA A 132 -13.55 -10.03 0.78
CA ALA A 132 -12.77 -9.33 1.80
C ALA A 132 -13.07 -9.90 3.17
N ARG A 133 -12.11 -10.64 3.72
CA ARG A 133 -12.28 -11.39 4.98
C ARG A 133 -11.12 -11.21 5.94
N MET A 134 -11.44 -11.37 7.21
CA MET A 134 -10.44 -11.50 8.26
C MET A 134 -10.18 -12.98 8.51
N THR A 135 -8.93 -13.41 8.34
CA THR A 135 -8.58 -14.84 8.39
C THR A 135 -8.05 -15.29 9.75
N GLY A 136 -7.69 -14.35 10.62
CA GLY A 136 -7.27 -14.62 11.99
C GLY A 136 -7.02 -13.32 12.76
N VAL A 137 -7.02 -13.41 14.10
CA VAL A 137 -6.77 -12.27 15.02
C VAL A 137 -5.30 -12.18 15.46
N THR A 138 -4.50 -13.21 15.19
CA THR A 138 -3.07 -13.25 15.51
C THR A 138 -2.25 -13.41 14.25
N PRO A 139 -0.98 -12.96 14.20
CA PRO A 139 -0.20 -13.01 12.97
C PRO A 139 -0.14 -14.40 12.31
N PHE A 140 0.10 -15.45 13.08
CA PHE A 140 0.18 -16.81 12.53
C PHE A 140 -1.19 -17.41 12.17
N THR A 141 -2.25 -17.11 12.93
CA THR A 141 -3.60 -17.58 12.56
C THR A 141 -4.09 -16.87 11.30
N TYR A 142 -3.82 -15.56 11.21
CA TYR A 142 -4.03 -14.75 10.02
C TYR A 142 -3.31 -15.36 8.81
N ALA A 143 -2.01 -15.66 8.94
CA ALA A 143 -1.22 -16.21 7.85
C ALA A 143 -1.74 -17.55 7.35
N ILE A 144 -2.07 -18.49 8.26
CA ILE A 144 -2.62 -19.79 7.89
C ILE A 144 -3.94 -19.64 7.13
N GLY A 145 -4.90 -18.88 7.67
CA GLY A 145 -6.19 -18.71 6.99
C GLY A 145 -6.08 -17.89 5.70
N ALA A 146 -5.09 -17.00 5.59
CA ALA A 146 -4.80 -16.30 4.34
C ALA A 146 -4.22 -17.24 3.28
N VAL A 147 -3.32 -18.15 3.66
CA VAL A 147 -2.79 -19.19 2.76
C VAL A 147 -3.92 -20.11 2.25
N GLU A 148 -4.82 -20.55 3.13
CA GLU A 148 -6.00 -21.32 2.74
C GLU A 148 -6.88 -20.53 1.76
N SER A 149 -7.11 -19.26 2.05
CA SER A 149 -7.87 -18.35 1.19
C SER A 149 -7.22 -18.14 -0.19
N MET A 150 -5.88 -18.16 -0.28
CA MET A 150 -5.16 -18.09 -1.57
C MET A 150 -5.38 -19.37 -2.38
N GLN A 151 -5.24 -20.54 -1.74
CA GLN A 151 -5.33 -21.85 -2.40
C GLN A 151 -6.73 -22.11 -2.98
N ASP A 152 -7.78 -21.77 -2.25
CA ASP A 152 -9.17 -22.04 -2.66
C ASP A 152 -9.67 -21.14 -3.80
N SER A 153 -8.95 -20.06 -4.11
CA SER A 153 -9.48 -18.96 -4.91
C SER A 153 -8.91 -18.84 -6.32
N GLY A 154 -8.04 -19.78 -6.74
CA GLY A 154 -7.41 -19.75 -8.06
C GLY A 154 -6.53 -18.52 -8.27
N THR A 155 -5.71 -18.18 -7.26
CA THR A 155 -4.88 -16.98 -7.26
C THR A 155 -3.61 -17.17 -8.11
N SER A 156 -3.38 -16.29 -9.08
CA SER A 156 -2.14 -16.27 -9.90
C SER A 156 -1.14 -15.19 -9.47
N ALA A 157 -1.59 -14.20 -8.69
CA ALA A 157 -0.75 -13.14 -8.14
C ALA A 157 -1.13 -12.78 -6.71
N ASN A 158 -0.13 -12.73 -5.84
CA ASN A 158 -0.21 -12.38 -4.42
C ASN A 158 0.50 -11.06 -4.16
N VAL A 159 -0.23 -10.12 -3.57
CA VAL A 159 0.23 -8.76 -3.24
C VAL A 159 0.17 -8.58 -1.72
N LEU A 160 1.30 -8.68 -1.05
CA LEU A 160 1.41 -8.56 0.41
C LEU A 160 1.84 -7.12 0.75
N ILE A 161 0.92 -6.26 1.17
CA ILE A 161 1.19 -4.85 1.46
C ILE A 161 0.53 -4.44 2.78
N GLY A 162 1.35 -4.19 3.80
CA GLY A 162 0.84 -3.85 5.12
C GLY A 162 1.85 -4.09 6.23
N ASP A 163 1.34 -4.27 7.44
CA ASP A 163 2.16 -4.58 8.61
C ASP A 163 2.25 -6.10 8.79
N PHE A 164 3.48 -6.61 8.76
CA PHE A 164 3.78 -8.03 8.84
C PHE A 164 4.97 -8.28 9.77
N GLY A 165 5.03 -9.45 10.38
CA GLY A 165 6.14 -9.97 11.15
C GLY A 165 6.76 -11.21 10.51
N ALA A 166 7.09 -12.19 11.34
CA ALA A 166 7.69 -13.46 10.91
C ALA A 166 6.70 -14.38 10.17
N GLU A 167 5.39 -14.19 10.40
CA GLU A 167 4.32 -14.92 9.72
C GLU A 167 4.32 -14.71 8.20
N ALA A 168 4.96 -13.64 7.74
CA ALA A 168 5.09 -13.32 6.32
C ALA A 168 5.79 -14.44 5.52
N ALA A 169 6.66 -15.22 6.17
CA ALA A 169 7.30 -16.38 5.56
C ALA A 169 6.28 -17.47 5.18
N LEU A 170 5.25 -17.69 6.00
CA LEU A 170 4.19 -18.66 5.71
C LEU A 170 3.32 -18.21 4.54
N LEU A 171 3.01 -16.91 4.46
CA LEU A 171 2.24 -16.36 3.35
C LEU A 171 2.98 -16.52 2.02
N LEU A 172 4.28 -16.23 2.00
CA LEU A 172 5.09 -16.36 0.80
C LEU A 172 5.34 -17.82 0.42
N ASP A 173 5.57 -18.71 1.39
CA ASP A 173 5.68 -20.16 1.13
C ASP A 173 4.37 -20.72 0.56
N GLY A 174 3.23 -20.33 1.12
CA GLY A 174 1.91 -20.69 0.60
C GLY A 174 1.65 -20.19 -0.82
N ALA A 175 2.14 -18.99 -1.16
CA ALA A 175 2.07 -18.45 -2.51
C ALA A 175 3.05 -19.12 -3.50
N GLU A 176 4.25 -19.48 -3.04
CA GLU A 176 5.26 -20.21 -3.82
C GLU A 176 4.75 -21.60 -4.22
N ASN A 177 4.10 -22.31 -3.29
CA ASN A 177 3.50 -23.62 -3.54
C ASN A 177 2.41 -23.59 -4.63
N GLN A 178 1.82 -22.43 -4.91
CA GLN A 178 0.84 -22.22 -5.98
C GLN A 178 1.48 -21.75 -7.30
N GLY A 179 2.79 -21.47 -7.30
CA GLY A 179 3.48 -20.89 -8.45
C GLY A 179 3.02 -19.47 -8.79
N SER A 180 2.42 -18.75 -7.84
CA SER A 180 1.88 -17.42 -8.06
C SER A 180 2.99 -16.35 -8.02
N TYR A 181 2.80 -15.28 -8.78
CA TYR A 181 3.65 -14.08 -8.67
C TYR A 181 3.50 -13.44 -7.28
N LYS A 182 4.59 -13.03 -6.64
CA LYS A 182 4.62 -12.48 -5.28
C LYS A 182 5.25 -11.09 -5.27
N LEU A 183 4.45 -10.06 -5.01
CA LEU A 183 4.93 -8.72 -4.70
C LEU A 183 4.68 -8.42 -3.23
N ALA A 184 5.71 -7.97 -2.52
CA ALA A 184 5.62 -7.80 -1.07
C ALA A 184 6.25 -6.49 -0.57
N GLY A 185 5.62 -5.86 0.43
CA GLY A 185 6.10 -4.63 1.06
C GLY A 185 5.56 -4.48 2.48
N SER A 186 6.43 -4.13 3.43
CA SER A 186 6.04 -3.89 4.83
C SER A 186 6.83 -2.74 5.45
N ASN A 187 6.30 -2.16 6.52
CA ASN A 187 7.00 -1.24 7.42
C ASN A 187 7.88 -1.95 8.46
N SER A 188 7.76 -3.27 8.62
CA SER A 188 8.56 -4.07 9.55
C SER A 188 9.86 -4.57 8.92
N ILE A 189 10.98 -4.39 9.62
CA ILE A 189 12.31 -4.85 9.17
C ILE A 189 12.36 -6.38 9.08
N ILE A 190 11.66 -7.08 9.98
CA ILE A 190 11.60 -8.55 9.97
C ILE A 190 10.94 -9.03 8.69
N ALA A 191 9.75 -8.50 8.37
CA ALA A 191 9.04 -8.86 7.16
C ALA A 191 9.79 -8.43 5.90
N GLN A 192 10.39 -7.23 5.87
CA GLN A 192 11.22 -6.79 4.75
C GLN A 192 12.39 -7.76 4.47
N SER A 193 13.01 -8.30 5.52
CA SER A 193 14.11 -9.27 5.36
C SER A 193 13.62 -10.57 4.72
N ILE A 194 12.45 -11.05 5.13
CA ILE A 194 11.80 -12.24 4.56
C ILE A 194 11.41 -11.97 3.10
N PHE A 195 10.76 -10.83 2.84
CA PHE A 195 10.32 -10.43 1.52
C PHE A 195 11.48 -10.32 0.53
N PHE A 196 12.61 -9.75 0.97
CA PHE A 196 13.81 -9.65 0.16
C PHE A 196 14.39 -11.03 -0.22
N ALA A 197 14.19 -12.04 0.64
CA ALA A 197 14.71 -13.38 0.41
C ALA A 197 13.80 -14.26 -0.48
N GLN A 198 12.48 -14.04 -0.47
CA GLN A 198 11.51 -15.00 -1.04
C GLN A 198 10.45 -14.39 -1.98
N ALA A 199 10.22 -13.08 -1.96
CA ALA A 199 9.27 -12.46 -2.91
C ALA A 199 9.93 -12.24 -4.29
N ASP A 200 9.12 -12.23 -5.36
CA ASP A 200 9.63 -11.96 -6.72
C ASP A 200 9.99 -10.48 -6.90
N ASP A 201 9.24 -9.59 -6.24
CA ASP A 201 9.57 -8.17 -6.12
C ASP A 201 9.26 -7.65 -4.70
N THR A 202 10.23 -6.98 -4.10
CA THR A 202 10.11 -6.36 -2.78
C THR A 202 10.03 -4.84 -2.89
N LEU A 203 9.08 -4.22 -2.19
CA LEU A 203 8.99 -2.78 -2.00
C LEU A 203 9.69 -2.40 -0.70
N ILE A 204 10.66 -1.48 -0.79
CA ILE A 204 11.44 -1.05 0.37
C ILE A 204 11.19 0.43 0.67
N GLY A 205 11.02 0.75 1.95
CA GLY A 205 10.89 2.13 2.43
C GLY A 205 9.68 2.83 1.84
N GLU A 206 9.90 3.87 1.04
CA GLU A 206 8.83 4.70 0.49
C GLU A 206 8.02 4.05 -0.64
N GLU A 207 8.56 2.98 -1.24
CA GLU A 207 7.97 2.34 -2.41
C GLU A 207 6.60 1.73 -2.10
N ILE A 208 6.38 1.29 -0.85
CA ILE A 208 5.09 0.78 -0.37
C ILE A 208 3.99 1.85 -0.48
N TYR A 209 4.30 3.10 -0.11
CA TYR A 209 3.36 4.22 -0.14
C TYR A 209 3.19 4.79 -1.55
N ALA A 210 4.22 4.63 -2.37
CA ALA A 210 4.20 5.10 -3.74
C ALA A 210 3.42 4.17 -4.68
N LEU A 211 3.41 2.86 -4.41
CA LEU A 211 2.83 1.86 -5.32
C LEU A 211 1.42 2.19 -5.85
N PRO A 212 0.44 2.63 -5.03
CA PRO A 212 -0.88 3.03 -5.54
C PRO A 212 -0.80 4.09 -6.65
N ALA A 213 0.09 5.09 -6.50
CA ALA A 213 0.30 6.15 -7.48
C ALA A 213 0.90 5.63 -8.80
N TYR A 214 1.75 4.60 -8.72
CA TYR A 214 2.36 3.96 -9.87
C TYR A 214 1.40 3.00 -10.58
N LEU A 215 0.49 2.35 -9.86
CA LEU A 215 -0.58 1.55 -10.46
C LEU A 215 -1.68 2.43 -11.06
N GLY A 216 -1.89 3.63 -10.49
CA GLY A 216 -2.93 4.58 -10.94
C GLY A 216 -2.69 6.03 -10.57
N SER A 217 -2.96 6.92 -11.51
CA SER A 217 -2.71 8.35 -11.38
C SER A 217 -3.84 9.11 -10.64
N GLN A 218 -4.18 8.73 -9.42
CA GLN A 218 -5.00 9.62 -8.58
C GLN A 218 -4.17 10.87 -8.24
N ALA A 219 -4.80 12.04 -8.43
CA ALA A 219 -4.13 13.34 -8.26
C ALA A 219 -3.55 13.50 -6.85
N ALA A 220 -4.26 13.00 -5.84
CA ALA A 220 -3.87 13.06 -4.44
C ALA A 220 -2.60 12.23 -4.14
N HIS A 221 -2.53 10.96 -4.58
CA HIS A 221 -1.34 10.13 -4.37
C HIS A 221 -0.10 10.66 -5.13
N GLN A 222 -0.29 11.26 -6.30
CA GLN A 222 0.82 11.91 -7.00
C GLN A 222 1.29 13.18 -6.29
N ALA A 223 0.36 13.94 -5.72
CA ALA A 223 0.66 15.14 -4.95
C ALA A 223 1.38 14.81 -3.65
N SER A 224 0.94 13.78 -2.91
CA SER A 224 1.56 13.38 -1.64
C SER A 224 3.03 13.01 -1.82
N LEU A 225 3.39 12.27 -2.87
CA LEU A 225 4.79 11.93 -3.18
C LEU A 225 5.65 13.19 -3.37
N ARG A 226 5.17 14.19 -4.12
CA ARG A 226 5.92 15.44 -4.29
C ARG A 226 6.07 16.22 -2.99
N VAL A 227 5.02 16.25 -2.17
CA VAL A 227 5.06 16.92 -0.87
C VAL A 227 6.08 16.22 0.03
N GLN A 228 6.12 14.89 0.03
CA GLN A 228 7.11 14.11 0.77
C GLN A 228 8.56 14.43 0.34
N ASP A 229 8.82 14.58 -0.96
CA ASP A 229 10.13 14.99 -1.48
C ASP A 229 10.53 16.41 -1.03
N ILE A 230 9.59 17.35 -1.07
CA ILE A 230 9.81 18.73 -0.61
C ILE A 230 10.12 18.75 0.89
N LEU A 231 9.32 18.05 1.70
CA LEU A 231 9.53 17.96 3.14
C LEU A 231 10.88 17.32 3.47
N ARG A 232 11.29 16.28 2.73
CA ARG A 232 12.61 15.66 2.88
C ARG A 232 13.72 16.66 2.63
N PHE A 233 13.62 17.46 1.57
CA PHE A 233 14.62 18.47 1.27
C PHE A 233 14.69 19.55 2.38
N ILE A 234 13.55 19.97 2.90
CA ILE A 234 13.48 20.90 4.05
C ILE A 234 14.19 20.29 5.27
N VAL A 235 13.91 19.03 5.61
CA VAL A 235 14.55 18.33 6.73
C VAL A 235 16.07 18.25 6.52
N ILE A 236 16.53 17.90 5.31
CA ILE A 236 17.96 17.86 4.98
C ILE A 236 18.60 19.24 5.19
N LEU A 237 17.97 20.32 4.71
CA LEU A 237 18.48 21.68 4.90
C LEU A 237 18.55 22.08 6.37
N VAL A 238 17.55 21.73 7.17
CA VAL A 238 17.54 22.00 8.62
C VAL A 238 18.66 21.24 9.32
N LEU A 239 18.86 19.96 9.00
CA LEU A 239 19.93 19.14 9.57
C LEU A 239 21.32 19.68 9.17
N LEU A 240 21.52 20.04 7.90
CA LEU A 240 22.77 20.64 7.43
C LEU A 240 23.03 21.99 8.11
N GLY A 241 21.99 22.82 8.25
CA GLY A 241 22.07 24.09 8.98
C GLY A 241 22.49 23.89 10.43
N ALA A 242 21.89 22.90 11.13
CA ALA A 242 22.23 22.57 12.50
C ALA A 242 23.68 22.05 12.66
N VAL A 243 24.17 21.28 11.69
CA VAL A 243 25.57 20.83 11.66
C VAL A 243 26.51 22.01 11.44
N LEU A 244 26.18 22.92 10.51
CA LEU A 244 27.00 24.09 10.22
C LEU A 244 27.07 25.07 11.41
N THR A 245 25.96 25.32 12.11
CA THR A 245 25.96 26.19 13.30
C THR A 245 26.79 25.61 14.44
N ARG A 246 26.71 24.29 14.64
CA ARG A 246 27.58 23.54 15.58
C ARG A 246 29.06 23.67 15.21
N LEU A 247 29.42 23.52 13.94
CA LEU A 247 30.80 23.64 13.47
C LEU A 247 31.35 25.07 13.52
N ALA A 248 30.48 26.08 13.33
CA ALA A 248 30.84 27.49 13.43
C ALA A 248 31.00 27.99 14.89
N GLY A 249 30.73 27.14 15.89
CA GLY A 249 30.84 27.48 17.31
C GLY A 249 29.76 28.46 17.79
N TRP A 250 28.63 28.54 17.10
CA TRP A 250 27.51 29.42 17.46
C TRP A 250 26.45 28.72 18.32
N ALA A 251 26.71 27.48 18.76
CA ALA A 251 25.83 26.68 19.60
C ALA A 251 26.62 25.74 20.53
#